data_AF-A0A9E5P0X7-F1
#
_entry.id   AF-A0A9E5P0X7-F1
#
_cell.length_a   1.000
_cell.length_b   1.000
_cell.length_c   1.000
_cell.angle_alpha   90.00
_cell.angle_beta   90.00
_cell.angle_gamma   90.00
#
_symmetry.space_group_name_H-M   'P 1'
#
loop_
_entity.id
_entity.type
_entity.pdbx_description
1 polymer ?
#
loop_
_entity_poly.entity_id
_entity_poly.type
_entity_poly.pdbx_seq_one_letter_code
_entity_poly.pdbx_strand_id
1 'polypeptide(L)'
;MLQAIAANMVEVPGGTYMMGVRPGDDKKQGHWVKVEPFLIGRYEVTQREYEAVIGKNPSFFKSDPSLPVEQVSWADAQEFIKELNASVSEEVYRLPAEAEWEYICLAASKNEYGFSKAEDQLAQYAWYEANSQGNTHLVGQLKPNPWGLYDIHGNVWEWVQDWHGDFPAGAATTPEGQTKVQFRILRGGGYDSPDGNCRSHNRRSYSPVNARAKSVGFRLAATIPAKVIFREAVIDYPLLGEMANENGFNSLNGMEQRALISMIDRYAFFVAEAKYYRTESPATSLAYSQRADSVKKEIQIRFGHVLNR
;
A
#
# COMPACT_ATOMS: atom_id res chain seq x y z
N MET A 1 2.18 19.10 -8.87
CA MET A 1 1.06 18.23 -8.45
C MET A 1 1.47 16.77 -8.45
N LEU A 2 1.86 16.18 -9.59
CA LEU A 2 2.40 14.80 -9.65
C LEU A 2 3.56 14.53 -8.68
N GLN A 3 4.51 15.47 -8.58
CA GLN A 3 5.60 15.39 -7.58
C GLN A 3 5.11 15.41 -6.13
N ALA A 4 3.98 16.05 -5.84
CA ALA A 4 3.40 16.08 -4.49
C ALA A 4 2.75 14.74 -4.14
N ILE A 5 2.05 14.11 -5.10
CA ILE A 5 1.51 12.76 -4.94
C ILE A 5 2.65 11.77 -4.67
N ALA A 6 3.70 11.80 -5.50
CA ALA A 6 4.88 10.93 -5.33
C ALA A 6 5.58 11.16 -3.97
N ALA A 7 5.78 12.41 -3.56
CA ALA A 7 6.41 12.76 -2.28
C ALA A 7 5.57 12.36 -1.04
N ASN A 8 4.28 12.13 -1.23
CA ASN A 8 3.37 11.67 -0.19
C ASN A 8 3.25 10.14 -0.13
N MET A 9 3.94 9.39 -0.98
CA MET A 9 3.97 7.93 -0.87
C MET A 9 4.89 7.47 0.27
N VAL A 10 4.51 6.39 0.94
CA VAL A 10 5.25 5.73 2.01
C VAL A 10 5.57 4.31 1.56
N GLU A 11 6.84 3.92 1.67
CA GLU A 11 7.26 2.54 1.42
C GLU A 11 6.82 1.63 2.57
N VAL A 12 6.12 0.57 2.21
CA VAL A 12 5.67 -0.48 3.12
C VAL A 12 6.50 -1.73 2.84
N PRO A 13 7.26 -2.23 3.83
CA PRO A 13 8.02 -3.46 3.65
C PRO A 13 7.08 -4.63 3.42
N GLY A 14 7.49 -5.57 2.58
CA GLY A 14 6.76 -6.83 2.39
C GLY A 14 6.83 -7.71 3.64
N GLY A 15 5.85 -8.60 3.79
CA GLY A 15 5.77 -9.51 4.92
C GLY A 15 4.61 -10.48 4.82
N THR A 16 4.48 -11.33 5.83
CA THR A 16 3.37 -12.29 5.95
C THR A 16 2.59 -12.01 7.22
N TYR A 17 1.26 -11.97 7.12
CA TYR A 17 0.39 -11.77 8.28
C TYR A 17 -0.86 -12.63 8.18
N MET A 18 -1.55 -12.79 9.31
CA MET A 18 -2.82 -13.50 9.38
C MET A 18 -3.96 -12.52 9.12
N MET A 19 -4.58 -12.58 7.95
CA MET A 19 -5.69 -11.73 7.55
C MET A 19 -7.03 -12.26 8.09
N GLY A 20 -7.91 -11.35 8.49
CA GLY A 20 -9.29 -11.64 8.86
C GLY A 20 -9.50 -12.19 10.27
N VAL A 21 -8.47 -12.14 11.13
CA VAL A 21 -8.59 -12.54 12.54
C VAL A 21 -9.41 -11.50 13.29
N ARG A 22 -10.46 -11.98 13.95
CA ARG A 22 -11.28 -11.19 14.86
C ARG A 22 -11.07 -11.67 16.29
N PRO A 23 -10.42 -10.88 17.15
CA PRO A 23 -10.38 -11.15 18.58
C PRO A 23 -11.77 -11.51 19.13
N GLY A 24 -11.93 -12.73 19.65
CA GLY A 24 -13.17 -13.20 20.26
C GLY A 24 -14.20 -13.86 19.31
N ASP A 25 -13.90 -14.01 18.01
CA ASP A 25 -14.74 -14.76 17.07
C ASP A 25 -14.04 -16.06 16.62
N ASP A 26 -14.15 -17.09 17.45
CA ASP A 26 -13.54 -18.42 17.24
C ASP A 26 -14.02 -19.13 15.96
N LYS A 27 -15.07 -18.60 15.29
CA LYS A 27 -15.67 -19.18 14.08
C LYS A 27 -15.07 -18.62 12.79
N LYS A 28 -14.33 -17.51 12.83
CA LYS A 28 -13.62 -16.96 11.67
C LYS A 28 -12.13 -17.29 11.76
N GLN A 29 -11.76 -18.38 11.11
CA GLN A 29 -10.35 -18.70 10.91
C GLN A 29 -9.75 -17.71 9.91
N GLY A 30 -8.80 -16.90 10.36
CA GLY A 30 -7.99 -16.07 9.47
C GLY A 30 -7.17 -16.93 8.50
N HIS A 31 -6.59 -16.31 7.49
CA HIS A 31 -5.70 -16.98 6.54
C HIS A 31 -4.40 -16.21 6.39
N TRP A 32 -3.30 -16.94 6.18
CA TRP A 32 -1.98 -16.34 5.96
C TRP A 32 -1.92 -15.70 4.58
N VAL A 33 -1.55 -14.43 4.53
CA VAL A 33 -1.33 -13.69 3.29
C VAL A 33 0.09 -13.14 3.26
N LYS A 34 0.77 -13.34 2.13
CA LYS A 34 2.04 -12.69 1.81
C LYS A 34 1.74 -11.39 1.06
N VAL A 35 2.30 -10.29 1.54
CA VAL A 35 2.26 -8.96 0.93
C VAL A 35 3.66 -8.64 0.43
N GLU A 36 3.79 -8.33 -0.86
CA GLU A 36 5.07 -7.84 -1.42
C GLU A 36 5.29 -6.38 -1.03
N PRO A 37 6.54 -5.88 -1.02
CA PRO A 37 6.81 -4.47 -0.79
C PRO A 37 6.08 -3.58 -1.81
N PHE A 38 5.52 -2.47 -1.35
CA PHE A 38 4.77 -1.54 -2.19
C PHE A 38 4.80 -0.13 -1.61
N LEU A 39 4.37 0.84 -2.40
CA LEU A 39 4.14 2.20 -1.93
C LEU A 39 2.65 2.39 -1.62
N ILE A 40 2.34 3.11 -0.55
CA ILE A 40 0.97 3.55 -0.24
C ILE A 40 0.97 5.06 0.03
N GLY A 41 -0.08 5.77 -0.39
CA GLY A 41 -0.23 7.19 -0.05
C GLY A 41 -0.20 7.39 1.46
N ARG A 42 0.40 8.46 1.96
CA ARG A 42 0.37 8.80 3.39
C ARG A 42 -1.05 9.13 3.87
N TYR A 43 -1.85 9.65 2.96
CA TYR A 43 -3.20 10.16 3.14
C TYR A 43 -4.16 9.53 2.13
N GLU A 44 -5.46 9.73 2.35
CA GLU A 44 -6.48 9.61 1.31
C GLU A 44 -6.20 10.63 0.18
N VAL A 45 -6.65 10.34 -1.04
CA VAL A 45 -6.51 11.30 -2.15
C VAL A 45 -7.33 12.54 -1.82
N THR A 46 -6.69 13.71 -1.88
CA THR A 46 -7.34 14.98 -1.58
C THR A 46 -8.17 15.50 -2.74
N GLN A 47 -9.11 16.40 -2.45
CA GLN A 47 -9.89 17.09 -3.48
C GLN A 47 -9.01 17.86 -4.46
N ARG A 48 -7.93 18.48 -3.96
CA ARG A 48 -6.92 19.17 -4.79
C ARG A 48 -6.27 18.23 -5.78
N GLU A 49 -5.84 17.06 -5.33
CA GLU A 49 -5.18 16.06 -6.19
C GLU A 49 -6.16 15.53 -7.22
N TYR A 50 -7.37 15.17 -6.79
CA TYR A 50 -8.41 14.67 -7.68
C TYR A 50 -8.77 15.68 -8.78
N GLU A 51 -9.08 16.92 -8.40
CA GLU A 51 -9.45 17.97 -9.33
C GLU A 51 -8.32 18.31 -10.30
N ALA A 52 -7.06 18.24 -9.86
CA ALA A 52 -5.93 18.55 -10.71
C ALA A 52 -5.65 17.46 -11.78
N VAL A 53 -6.07 16.21 -11.55
CA VAL A 53 -5.95 15.10 -12.53
C VAL A 53 -7.18 15.01 -13.43
N ILE A 54 -8.39 15.09 -12.85
CA ILE A 54 -9.65 14.87 -13.58
C ILE A 54 -10.27 16.17 -14.11
N GLY A 55 -9.91 17.32 -13.55
CA GLY A 55 -10.47 18.63 -13.92
C GLY A 55 -11.83 18.95 -13.29
N LYS A 56 -12.32 18.13 -12.35
CA LYS A 56 -13.57 18.37 -11.61
C LYS A 56 -13.46 17.88 -10.16
N ASN A 57 -14.19 18.53 -9.25
CA ASN A 57 -14.32 18.11 -7.85
C ASN A 57 -15.76 17.61 -7.55
N PRO A 58 -15.97 16.28 -7.43
CA PRO A 58 -17.28 15.70 -7.18
C PRO A 58 -17.76 15.77 -5.72
N SER A 59 -16.90 16.17 -4.78
CA SER A 59 -17.14 16.07 -3.34
C SER A 59 -18.35 16.89 -2.87
N PHE A 60 -19.02 16.41 -1.83
CA PHE A 60 -20.04 17.15 -1.09
C PHE A 60 -19.43 18.24 -0.20
N PHE A 61 -18.44 17.87 0.62
CA PHE A 61 -17.80 18.77 1.58
C PHE A 61 -16.69 19.53 0.87
N LYS A 62 -16.79 20.86 0.77
CA LYS A 62 -15.86 21.68 -0.05
C LYS A 62 -15.22 22.84 0.70
N SER A 63 -15.11 22.73 2.03
CA SER A 63 -14.57 23.84 2.84
C SER A 63 -13.07 24.07 2.63
N ASP A 64 -12.31 23.04 2.25
CA ASP A 64 -10.88 23.15 1.95
C ASP A 64 -10.47 22.07 0.92
N PRO A 65 -9.61 22.38 -0.07
CA PRO A 65 -9.18 21.40 -1.07
C PRO A 65 -8.25 20.30 -0.52
N SER A 66 -7.81 20.40 0.74
CA SER A 66 -7.01 19.38 1.46
C SER A 66 -7.88 18.36 2.20
N LEU A 67 -9.20 18.47 2.11
CA LEU A 67 -10.13 17.39 2.47
C LEU A 67 -9.93 16.19 1.55
N PRO A 68 -10.26 14.97 1.99
CA PRO A 68 -10.33 13.81 1.11
C PRO A 68 -11.38 14.03 0.02
N VAL A 69 -11.10 13.52 -1.17
CA VAL A 69 -12.12 13.44 -2.22
C VAL A 69 -13.13 12.36 -1.83
N GLU A 70 -14.41 12.75 -1.81
CA GLU A 70 -15.53 11.83 -1.65
C GLU A 70 -16.57 12.00 -2.77
N GLN A 71 -17.65 11.21 -2.72
CA GLN A 71 -18.62 11.04 -3.81
C GLN A 71 -18.00 10.47 -5.10
N VAL A 72 -16.97 9.64 -4.94
CA VAL A 72 -16.34 8.90 -6.03
C VAL A 72 -16.75 7.43 -5.98
N SER A 73 -17.17 6.90 -7.12
CA SER A 73 -17.36 5.47 -7.30
C SER A 73 -16.00 4.79 -7.52
N TRP A 74 -15.98 3.46 -7.41
CA TRP A 74 -14.79 2.69 -7.75
C TRP A 74 -14.33 2.94 -9.19
N ALA A 75 -15.28 3.08 -10.13
CA ALA A 75 -14.98 3.39 -11.52
C ALA A 75 -14.32 4.77 -11.69
N ASP A 76 -14.72 5.78 -10.92
CA ASP A 76 -14.05 7.11 -10.95
C ASP A 76 -12.65 7.05 -10.36
N ALA A 77 -12.43 6.26 -9.31
CA ALA A 77 -11.11 6.06 -8.74
C ALA A 77 -10.17 5.43 -9.78
N GLN A 78 -10.66 4.45 -10.57
CA GLN A 78 -9.90 3.87 -11.68
C GLN A 78 -9.68 4.87 -12.82
N GLU A 79 -10.65 5.73 -13.14
CA GLU A 79 -10.46 6.81 -14.13
C GLU A 79 -9.36 7.77 -13.67
N PHE A 80 -9.40 8.22 -12.41
CA PHE A 80 -8.34 9.03 -11.81
C PHE A 80 -6.97 8.34 -11.91
N ILE A 81 -6.88 7.07 -11.53
CA ILE A 81 -5.63 6.30 -11.59
C ILE A 81 -5.13 6.17 -13.02
N LYS A 82 -6.02 5.95 -13.99
CA LYS A 82 -5.67 5.84 -15.41
C LYS A 82 -5.06 7.14 -15.93
N GLU A 83 -5.72 8.28 -15.66
CA GLU A 83 -5.24 9.59 -16.10
C GLU A 83 -3.95 9.99 -15.37
N LEU A 84 -3.83 9.66 -14.08
CA LEU A 84 -2.59 9.84 -13.31
C LEU A 84 -1.45 9.03 -13.93
N ASN A 85 -1.67 7.74 -14.21
CA ASN A 85 -0.68 6.86 -14.82
C ASN A 85 -0.29 7.28 -16.25
N ALA A 86 -1.19 7.90 -17.01
CA ALA A 86 -0.87 8.47 -18.31
C ALA A 86 0.10 9.67 -18.23
N SER A 87 0.21 10.28 -17.04
CA SER A 87 1.00 11.48 -16.78
C SER A 87 2.34 11.20 -16.08
N VAL A 88 2.63 9.94 -15.74
CA VAL A 88 3.89 9.52 -15.09
C VAL A 88 4.61 8.45 -15.90
N SER A 89 5.93 8.35 -15.73
CA SER A 89 6.77 7.45 -16.55
C SER A 89 7.31 6.24 -15.81
N GLU A 90 7.30 6.25 -14.48
CA GLU A 90 7.98 5.23 -13.67
C GLU A 90 7.02 4.56 -12.68
N GLU A 91 6.31 5.32 -11.84
CA GLU A 91 5.36 4.78 -10.88
C GLU A 91 4.09 4.26 -11.54
N VAL A 92 3.64 3.07 -11.14
CA VAL A 92 2.35 2.51 -11.56
C VAL A 92 1.38 2.55 -10.39
N TYR A 93 0.54 3.59 -10.36
CA TYR A 93 -0.47 3.78 -9.34
C TYR A 93 -1.66 2.84 -9.55
N ARG A 94 -2.31 2.46 -8.45
CA ARG A 94 -3.49 1.58 -8.39
C ARG A 94 -4.23 1.80 -7.07
N LEU A 95 -5.37 1.15 -6.90
CA LEU A 95 -5.94 0.96 -5.56
C LEU A 95 -5.14 -0.12 -4.82
N PRO A 96 -5.05 -0.05 -3.48
CA PRO A 96 -4.51 -1.16 -2.69
C PRO A 96 -5.38 -2.40 -2.86
N ALA A 97 -4.76 -3.57 -2.81
CA ALA A 97 -5.49 -4.80 -2.55
C ALA A 97 -6.06 -4.75 -1.11
N GLU A 98 -7.14 -5.47 -0.85
CA GLU A 98 -7.72 -5.54 0.49
C GLU A 98 -6.72 -6.06 1.51
N ALA A 99 -5.94 -7.07 1.13
CA ALA A 99 -4.90 -7.62 1.98
C ALA A 99 -3.78 -6.62 2.29
N GLU A 100 -3.41 -5.78 1.33
CA GLU A 100 -2.45 -4.69 1.54
C GLU A 100 -3.03 -3.62 2.48
N TRP A 101 -4.31 -3.30 2.30
CA TRP A 101 -5.02 -2.34 3.14
C TRP A 101 -5.09 -2.81 4.60
N GLU A 102 -5.46 -4.05 4.85
CA GLU A 102 -5.50 -4.60 6.22
C GLU A 102 -4.09 -4.73 6.81
N TYR A 103 -3.09 -5.03 5.99
CA TYR A 103 -1.69 -5.08 6.41
C TYR A 103 -1.19 -3.72 6.91
N ILE A 104 -1.47 -2.63 6.18
CA ILE A 104 -1.12 -1.27 6.61
C ILE A 104 -1.96 -0.80 7.79
N CYS A 105 -3.20 -1.27 7.90
CA CYS A 105 -4.05 -0.98 9.03
C CYS A 105 -3.49 -1.58 10.32
N LEU A 106 -2.98 -2.81 10.26
CA LEU A 106 -2.34 -3.46 11.39
C LEU A 106 -0.95 -2.90 11.68
N ALA A 107 -0.17 -2.47 10.68
CA ALA A 107 1.17 -1.88 10.87
C ALA A 107 2.07 -2.69 11.83
N ALA A 108 2.14 -4.02 11.62
CA ALA A 108 2.81 -5.01 12.46
C ALA A 108 2.22 -5.24 13.87
N SER A 109 1.09 -4.62 14.19
CA SER A 109 0.33 -4.87 15.41
C SER A 109 -0.51 -6.14 15.34
N LYS A 110 -0.88 -6.65 16.53
CA LYS A 110 -1.82 -7.77 16.72
C LYS A 110 -3.18 -7.33 17.27
N ASN A 111 -3.43 -6.03 17.42
CA ASN A 111 -4.70 -5.47 17.88
C ASN A 111 -5.58 -5.02 16.70
N GLU A 112 -6.86 -4.81 16.96
CA GLU A 112 -7.86 -4.51 15.93
C GLU A 112 -7.70 -3.13 15.27
N TYR A 113 -6.84 -2.27 15.82
CA TYR A 113 -6.69 -0.88 15.37
C TYR A 113 -5.27 -0.53 14.91
N GLY A 114 -4.30 -1.44 14.96
CA GLY A 114 -2.92 -1.14 14.53
C GLY A 114 -2.09 -0.22 15.43
N PHE A 115 -2.70 0.70 16.17
CA PHE A 115 -2.00 1.74 16.93
C PHE A 115 -2.04 1.58 18.46
N SER A 116 -3.04 0.87 19.02
CA SER A 116 -3.09 0.61 20.48
C SER A 116 -3.98 -0.59 20.81
N LYS A 117 -3.76 -1.19 21.99
CA LYS A 117 -4.64 -2.26 22.52
C LYS A 117 -5.97 -1.73 23.07
N ALA A 118 -6.10 -0.43 23.26
CA ALA A 118 -7.22 0.19 23.96
C ALA A 118 -8.08 0.99 22.98
N GLU A 119 -9.34 0.56 22.83
CA GLU A 119 -10.31 1.16 21.91
C GLU A 119 -10.62 2.64 22.26
N ASP A 120 -10.40 3.02 23.52
CA ASP A 120 -10.61 4.38 24.05
C ASP A 120 -9.69 5.45 23.42
N GLN A 121 -8.69 5.04 22.64
CA GLN A 121 -7.79 5.96 21.94
C GLN A 121 -8.21 6.28 20.51
N LEU A 122 -9.28 5.69 19.98
CA LEU A 122 -9.69 5.85 18.57
C LEU A 122 -9.83 7.32 18.15
N ALA A 123 -10.38 8.18 19.02
CA ALA A 123 -10.54 9.61 18.74
C ALA A 123 -9.22 10.38 18.50
N GLN A 124 -8.07 9.80 18.85
CA GLN A 124 -6.75 10.38 18.56
C GLN A 124 -6.22 9.99 17.17
N TYR A 125 -6.84 9.03 16.49
CA TYR A 125 -6.38 8.44 15.22
C TYR A 125 -7.44 8.47 14.11
N ALA A 126 -8.70 8.72 14.46
CA ALA A 126 -9.83 8.62 13.54
C ALA A 126 -10.80 9.80 13.66
N TRP A 127 -11.29 10.26 12.52
CA TRP A 127 -12.52 11.03 12.42
C TRP A 127 -13.70 10.09 12.17
N TYR A 128 -14.59 9.94 13.14
CA TYR A 128 -15.71 9.00 13.12
C TYR A 128 -16.94 9.65 13.77
N GLU A 129 -18.07 8.95 13.84
CA GLU A 129 -19.38 9.53 14.22
C GLU A 129 -19.30 10.36 15.52
N ALA A 130 -18.53 9.90 16.51
CA ALA A 130 -18.49 10.55 17.82
C ALA A 130 -17.69 11.87 17.85
N ASN A 131 -16.75 12.09 16.92
CA ASN A 131 -15.84 13.24 16.97
C ASN A 131 -15.74 14.04 15.66
N SER A 132 -16.41 13.63 14.58
CA SER A 132 -16.31 14.29 13.27
C SER A 132 -17.25 15.49 13.08
N GLN A 133 -18.24 15.64 13.97
CA GLN A 133 -19.34 16.60 13.81
C GLN A 133 -20.09 16.46 12.48
N GLY A 134 -20.10 15.26 11.90
CA GLY A 134 -20.82 14.96 10.66
C GLY A 134 -20.16 15.50 9.38
N ASN A 135 -18.85 15.75 9.39
CA ASN A 135 -18.09 16.21 8.23
C ASN A 135 -16.82 15.39 8.01
N THR A 136 -16.31 15.38 6.78
CA THR A 136 -14.91 15.02 6.53
C THR A 136 -13.98 16.09 7.08
N HIS A 137 -12.74 15.71 7.40
CA HIS A 137 -11.71 16.59 7.97
C HIS A 137 -10.47 16.58 7.08
N LEU A 138 -9.60 17.59 7.28
CA LEU A 138 -8.38 17.68 6.49
C LEU A 138 -7.52 16.43 6.75
N VAL A 139 -6.92 15.89 5.70
CA VAL A 139 -6.07 14.71 5.84
C VAL A 139 -4.90 14.99 6.79
N GLY A 140 -4.52 14.01 7.60
CA GLY A 140 -3.35 14.07 8.45
C GLY A 140 -3.46 14.94 9.71
N GLN A 141 -4.67 15.27 10.16
CA GLN A 141 -4.87 16.10 11.37
C GLN A 141 -4.75 15.34 12.70
N LEU A 142 -4.97 14.03 12.67
CA LEU A 142 -4.88 13.16 13.85
C LEU A 142 -3.54 12.39 13.85
N LYS A 143 -3.34 11.50 14.83
CA LYS A 143 -2.10 10.72 14.92
C LYS A 143 -2.02 9.68 13.80
N PRO A 144 -0.83 9.45 13.22
CA PRO A 144 -0.64 8.35 12.29
C PRO A 144 -0.49 7.02 13.02
N ASN A 145 -0.64 5.92 12.28
CA ASN A 145 -0.20 4.60 12.73
C ASN A 145 1.35 4.51 12.81
N PRO A 146 1.94 3.41 13.33
CA PRO A 146 3.39 3.25 13.44
C PRO A 146 4.20 3.35 12.13
N TRP A 147 3.55 3.26 10.97
CA TRP A 147 4.17 3.42 9.65
C TRP A 147 3.99 4.83 9.07
N GLY A 148 3.46 5.77 9.85
CA GLY A 148 3.29 7.15 9.42
C GLY A 148 2.09 7.36 8.50
N LEU A 149 1.13 6.45 8.47
CA LEU A 149 -0.11 6.55 7.68
C LEU A 149 -1.22 7.15 8.52
N TYR A 150 -1.95 8.09 7.93
CA TYR A 150 -3.03 8.81 8.59
C TYR A 150 -4.38 8.36 8.07
N ASP A 151 -5.41 8.63 8.88
CA ASP A 151 -6.83 8.49 8.52
C ASP A 151 -7.26 7.05 8.15
N ILE A 152 -6.42 6.05 8.43
CA ILE A 152 -6.70 4.64 8.17
C ILE A 152 -7.96 4.12 8.91
N HIS A 153 -8.40 4.82 9.97
CA HIS A 153 -9.50 4.41 10.84
C HIS A 153 -10.70 5.35 10.81
N GLY A 154 -10.90 6.14 9.75
CA GLY A 154 -12.05 7.04 9.65
C GLY A 154 -11.92 8.00 8.50
N ASN A 155 -12.50 9.19 8.64
CA ASN A 155 -12.61 10.23 7.62
C ASN A 155 -13.46 9.77 6.42
N VAL A 156 -12.94 8.96 5.49
CA VAL A 156 -13.75 8.30 4.46
C VAL A 156 -13.44 6.82 4.33
N TRP A 157 -14.47 6.04 3.99
CA TRP A 157 -14.30 4.67 3.53
C TRP A 157 -13.46 4.66 2.26
N GLU A 158 -12.48 3.78 2.20
CA GLU A 158 -11.54 3.72 1.10
C GLU A 158 -11.85 2.53 0.17
N TRP A 159 -12.00 2.81 -1.13
CA TRP A 159 -12.06 1.77 -2.15
C TRP A 159 -10.77 0.96 -2.20
N VAL A 160 -10.91 -0.37 -2.24
CA VAL A 160 -9.82 -1.31 -2.54
C VAL A 160 -10.06 -2.02 -3.88
N GLN A 161 -9.04 -2.71 -4.38
CA GLN A 161 -9.12 -3.39 -5.67
C GLN A 161 -10.10 -4.57 -5.64
N ASP A 162 -10.28 -5.24 -4.50
CA ASP A 162 -10.92 -6.55 -4.40
C ASP A 162 -12.46 -6.53 -4.54
N TRP A 163 -12.99 -7.63 -5.07
CA TRP A 163 -14.42 -7.93 -5.07
C TRP A 163 -14.87 -8.44 -3.70
N HIS A 164 -16.12 -8.18 -3.34
CA HIS A 164 -16.71 -8.79 -2.17
C HIS A 164 -17.08 -10.25 -2.45
N GLY A 165 -16.29 -11.19 -1.92
CA GLY A 165 -16.41 -12.64 -2.15
C GLY A 165 -15.58 -13.14 -3.34
N ASP A 166 -15.70 -14.43 -3.67
CA ASP A 166 -14.87 -15.08 -4.70
C ASP A 166 -15.25 -14.67 -6.15
N PHE A 167 -14.46 -13.83 -6.84
CA PHE A 167 -14.60 -13.52 -8.30
C PHE A 167 -13.29 -12.98 -8.93
N PRO A 168 -12.93 -13.23 -10.23
CA PRO A 168 -13.43 -14.20 -11.24
C PRO A 168 -12.33 -15.00 -12.01
N ALA A 169 -12.65 -16.03 -12.82
CA ALA A 169 -12.92 -15.88 -14.26
C ALA A 169 -14.04 -16.80 -14.80
N GLY A 170 -14.94 -16.22 -15.61
CA GLY A 170 -16.10 -16.87 -16.25
C GLY A 170 -17.41 -16.23 -15.77
N ALA A 171 -18.05 -15.46 -16.65
CA ALA A 171 -19.22 -14.63 -16.44
C ALA A 171 -20.19 -15.06 -15.30
N ALA A 172 -20.53 -14.07 -14.48
CA ALA A 172 -21.34 -14.13 -13.28
C ALA A 172 -22.83 -14.42 -13.55
N THR A 173 -23.15 -15.57 -14.12
CA THR A 173 -24.53 -16.08 -14.21
C THR A 173 -24.69 -17.29 -13.29
N THR A 174 -25.74 -17.31 -12.48
CA THR A 174 -26.17 -18.56 -11.81
C THR A 174 -26.64 -19.57 -12.87
N PRO A 175 -26.79 -20.87 -12.55
CA PRO A 175 -27.38 -21.86 -13.47
C PRO A 175 -28.75 -21.43 -14.04
N GLU A 176 -29.45 -20.53 -13.35
CA GLU A 176 -30.75 -19.95 -13.73
C GLU A 176 -30.65 -18.63 -14.52
N GLY A 177 -29.44 -18.22 -14.92
CA GLY A 177 -29.20 -17.07 -15.80
C GLY A 177 -29.26 -15.69 -15.13
N GLN A 178 -29.31 -15.62 -13.78
CA GLN A 178 -29.29 -14.34 -13.08
C GLN A 178 -27.87 -13.78 -13.00
N THR A 179 -27.69 -12.51 -13.36
CA THR A 179 -26.43 -11.80 -13.14
C THR A 179 -26.21 -11.59 -11.65
N LYS A 180 -25.11 -12.10 -11.09
CA LYS A 180 -24.78 -11.80 -9.69
C LYS A 180 -24.50 -10.31 -9.54
N VAL A 181 -25.10 -9.69 -8.53
CA VAL A 181 -24.82 -8.28 -8.19
C VAL A 181 -23.36 -8.18 -7.74
N GLN A 182 -22.58 -7.32 -8.39
CA GLN A 182 -21.14 -7.20 -8.18
C GLN A 182 -20.84 -6.01 -7.28
N PHE A 183 -20.17 -6.25 -6.16
CA PHE A 183 -19.79 -5.22 -5.20
C PHE A 183 -18.28 -5.22 -4.97
N ARG A 184 -17.67 -4.04 -4.91
CA ARG A 184 -16.27 -3.86 -4.51
C ARG A 184 -16.20 -3.58 -3.02
N ILE A 185 -15.08 -3.96 -2.42
CA ILE A 185 -14.85 -3.79 -0.98
C ILE A 185 -14.45 -2.34 -0.66
N LEU A 186 -14.90 -1.89 0.51
CA LEU A 186 -14.51 -0.66 1.19
C LEU A 186 -13.92 -1.00 2.55
N ARG A 187 -12.91 -0.24 2.98
CA ARG A 187 -12.25 -0.41 4.29
C ARG A 187 -12.12 0.94 5.03
N GLY A 188 -11.80 0.90 6.32
CA GLY A 188 -11.41 2.08 7.11
C GLY A 188 -12.48 2.73 7.99
N GLY A 189 -13.76 2.61 7.64
CA GLY A 189 -14.78 3.46 8.27
C GLY A 189 -14.78 4.86 7.67
N GLY A 190 -15.68 5.73 8.11
CA GLY A 190 -15.74 7.12 7.68
C GLY A 190 -16.22 8.02 8.81
N TYR A 191 -16.29 9.32 8.53
CA TYR A 191 -16.70 10.33 9.50
C TYR A 191 -18.09 10.07 10.13
N ASP A 192 -18.96 9.35 9.42
CA ASP A 192 -20.32 9.00 9.80
C ASP A 192 -20.44 7.60 10.41
N SER A 193 -19.32 6.92 10.64
CA SER A 193 -19.29 5.53 11.05
C SER A 193 -19.15 5.40 12.57
N PRO A 194 -19.85 4.45 13.21
CA PRO A 194 -19.58 4.09 14.59
C PRO A 194 -18.18 3.51 14.73
N ASP A 195 -17.62 3.57 15.93
CA ASP A 195 -16.29 3.08 16.31
C ASP A 195 -15.99 1.66 15.81
N GLY A 196 -16.97 0.76 15.90
CA GLY A 196 -16.85 -0.62 15.42
C GLY A 196 -16.40 -0.67 13.97
N ASN A 197 -16.96 0.15 13.10
CA ASN A 197 -16.68 0.12 11.65
C ASN A 197 -15.25 0.57 11.28
N CYS A 198 -14.54 1.23 12.20
CA CYS A 198 -13.18 1.71 12.01
C CYS A 198 -12.10 0.64 12.28
N ARG A 199 -12.51 -0.58 12.65
CA ARG A 199 -11.60 -1.71 12.95
C ARG A 199 -10.95 -2.28 11.68
N SER A 200 -9.75 -2.84 11.85
CA SER A 200 -8.91 -3.35 10.78
C SER A 200 -9.55 -4.43 9.92
N HIS A 201 -10.48 -5.23 10.46
CA HIS A 201 -11.14 -6.32 9.74
C HIS A 201 -12.53 -5.95 9.19
N ASN A 202 -12.99 -4.72 9.40
CA ASN A 202 -14.33 -4.32 8.98
C ASN A 202 -14.39 -3.97 7.50
N ARG A 203 -15.44 -4.49 6.87
CA ARG A 203 -15.67 -4.43 5.43
C ARG A 203 -17.04 -3.84 5.19
N ARG A 204 -17.12 -2.92 4.24
CA ARG A 204 -18.36 -2.55 3.57
C ARG A 204 -18.22 -2.91 2.10
N SER A 205 -19.31 -2.96 1.35
CA SER A 205 -19.24 -3.18 -0.09
C SER A 205 -20.33 -2.42 -0.82
N TYR A 206 -19.97 -1.88 -1.98
CA TYR A 206 -20.83 -1.01 -2.77
C TYR A 206 -20.67 -1.31 -4.27
N SER A 207 -21.70 -0.95 -5.05
CA SER A 207 -21.69 -1.13 -6.49
C SER A 207 -20.55 -0.30 -7.09
N PRO A 208 -19.68 -0.88 -7.93
CA PRO A 208 -18.50 -0.16 -8.42
C PRO A 208 -18.82 0.98 -9.39
N VAL A 209 -20.01 0.98 -9.99
CA VAL A 209 -20.37 1.92 -11.07
C VAL A 209 -21.15 3.13 -10.55
N ASN A 210 -22.15 2.89 -9.69
CA ASN A 210 -23.14 3.92 -9.36
C ASN A 210 -23.08 4.39 -7.91
N ALA A 211 -22.37 3.68 -7.03
CA ALA A 211 -22.32 4.05 -5.62
C ALA A 211 -21.35 5.22 -5.42
N ARG A 212 -21.92 6.40 -5.18
CA ARG A 212 -21.22 7.60 -4.72
C ARG A 212 -21.82 7.98 -3.37
N ALA A 213 -20.99 8.00 -2.33
CA ALA A 213 -21.43 8.38 -0.99
C ALA A 213 -20.51 9.46 -0.44
N LYS A 214 -21.07 10.30 0.44
CA LYS A 214 -20.35 11.42 1.07
C LYS A 214 -19.22 10.97 2.00
N SER A 215 -19.23 9.70 2.38
CA SER A 215 -18.24 9.06 3.23
C SER A 215 -17.38 8.05 2.46
N VAL A 216 -17.32 8.10 1.12
CA VAL A 216 -16.53 7.17 0.30
C VAL A 216 -15.53 7.91 -0.59
N GLY A 217 -14.26 7.61 -0.37
CA GLY A 217 -13.11 8.06 -1.15
C GLY A 217 -12.17 6.90 -1.46
N PHE A 218 -10.86 7.20 -1.55
CA PHE A 218 -9.83 6.19 -1.80
C PHE A 218 -8.44 6.72 -1.46
N ARG A 219 -7.49 5.79 -1.32
CA ARG A 219 -6.05 6.07 -1.28
C ARG A 219 -5.33 5.38 -2.43
N LEU A 220 -4.16 5.90 -2.76
CA LEU A 220 -3.30 5.29 -3.78
C LEU A 220 -2.39 4.23 -3.18
N ALA A 221 -2.19 3.16 -3.92
CA ALA A 221 -1.04 2.29 -3.84
C ALA A 221 -0.22 2.43 -5.13
N ALA A 222 1.07 2.10 -5.09
CA ALA A 222 1.85 1.90 -6.29
C ALA A 222 2.74 0.68 -6.13
N THR A 223 2.83 -0.10 -7.20
CA THR A 223 3.80 -1.20 -7.25
C THR A 223 5.17 -0.58 -7.45
N ILE A 224 6.14 -0.95 -6.61
CA ILE A 224 7.54 -0.52 -6.79
C ILE A 224 8.05 -1.17 -8.08
N PRO A 225 8.30 -0.40 -9.16
CA PRO A 225 8.75 -0.98 -10.41
C PRO A 225 10.19 -1.47 -10.20
N ALA A 226 10.46 -2.73 -10.54
CA ALA A 226 11.80 -3.31 -10.45
C ALA A 226 12.88 -2.46 -11.17
N LYS A 227 12.48 -1.65 -12.17
CA LYS A 227 13.37 -0.78 -12.96
C LYS A 227 13.98 0.40 -12.19
N VAL A 228 13.31 0.93 -11.16
CA VAL A 228 13.88 2.00 -10.29
C VAL A 228 14.97 1.42 -9.40
N ILE A 229 14.77 0.18 -8.93
CA ILE A 229 15.77 -0.59 -8.15
C ILE A 229 17.03 -0.86 -9.00
N PHE A 230 16.91 -1.03 -10.32
CA PHE A 230 18.06 -1.21 -11.24
C PHE A 230 18.96 0.03 -11.36
N ARG A 231 18.43 1.26 -11.25
CA ARG A 231 19.24 2.48 -11.45
C ARG A 231 20.06 2.85 -10.20
N GLU A 232 19.48 2.75 -9.01
CA GLU A 232 20.21 3.05 -7.77
C GLU A 232 21.21 1.95 -7.41
N ALA A 233 20.86 0.66 -7.60
CA ALA A 233 21.73 -0.46 -7.28
C ALA A 233 22.98 -0.57 -8.19
N VAL A 234 22.96 0.00 -9.40
CA VAL A 234 24.10 0.01 -10.33
C VAL A 234 25.05 1.19 -10.05
N ILE A 235 24.55 2.29 -9.49
CA ILE A 235 25.34 3.50 -9.23
C ILE A 235 26.16 3.35 -7.92
N ASP A 236 25.66 2.62 -6.92
CA ASP A 236 26.35 2.43 -5.63
C ASP A 236 27.28 1.20 -5.55
N TYR A 237 27.39 0.39 -6.61
CA TYR A 237 28.18 -0.86 -6.58
C TYR A 237 29.67 -0.66 -6.21
N PRO A 238 30.39 0.38 -6.71
CA PRO A 238 31.77 0.63 -6.29
C PRO A 238 31.88 1.02 -4.81
N LEU A 239 30.92 1.82 -4.31
CA LEU A 239 30.89 2.29 -2.92
C LEU A 239 30.52 1.16 -1.95
N LEU A 240 29.58 0.29 -2.32
CA LEU A 240 29.22 -0.94 -1.61
C LEU A 240 30.42 -1.88 -1.47
N GLY A 241 31.24 -2.01 -2.52
CA GLY A 241 32.47 -2.80 -2.49
C GLY A 241 33.52 -2.28 -1.52
N GLU A 242 33.64 -0.95 -1.37
CA GLU A 242 34.56 -0.30 -0.44
C GLU A 242 34.07 -0.32 1.01
N MET A 243 32.78 -0.01 1.24
CA MET A 243 32.19 0.05 2.58
C MET A 243 31.96 -1.33 3.21
N ALA A 244 31.72 -2.36 2.40
CA ALA A 244 31.39 -3.68 2.91
C ALA A 244 32.61 -4.58 3.20
N ASN A 245 33.84 -4.17 2.87
CA ASN A 245 35.01 -4.96 3.29
C ASN A 245 35.06 -5.07 4.83
N GLU A 246 35.69 -6.12 5.39
CA GLU A 246 35.64 -6.43 6.83
C GLU A 246 36.07 -5.23 7.71
N ASN A 247 37.04 -4.45 7.24
CA ASN A 247 37.50 -3.24 7.93
C ASN A 247 36.50 -2.08 7.81
N GLY A 248 35.85 -1.93 6.66
CA GLY A 248 34.79 -0.97 6.40
C GLY A 248 33.56 -1.27 7.23
N PHE A 249 33.05 -2.50 7.19
CA PHE A 249 31.87 -2.92 7.95
C PHE A 249 32.06 -2.77 9.46
N ASN A 250 33.23 -3.17 9.98
CA ASN A 250 33.55 -3.03 11.40
C ASN A 250 33.83 -1.59 11.85
N SER A 251 34.08 -0.67 10.90
CA SER A 251 34.22 0.76 11.18
C SER A 251 32.89 1.52 11.27
N LEU A 252 31.80 0.90 10.80
CA LEU A 252 30.45 1.47 10.84
C LEU A 252 29.82 1.30 12.22
N ASN A 253 28.97 2.25 12.61
CA ASN A 253 28.14 2.11 13.81
C ASN A 253 26.97 1.15 13.58
N GLY A 254 26.31 0.71 14.66
CA GLY A 254 25.26 -0.30 14.57
C GLY A 254 24.04 0.07 13.72
N MET A 255 23.76 1.37 13.51
CA MET A 255 22.68 1.82 12.61
C MET A 255 23.11 1.72 11.14
N GLU A 256 24.34 2.12 10.85
CA GLU A 256 24.96 2.03 9.52
C GLU A 256 25.15 0.57 9.08
N GLN A 257 25.57 -0.31 9.99
CA GLN A 257 25.65 -1.76 9.73
C GLN A 257 24.28 -2.35 9.36
N ARG A 258 23.22 -1.98 10.08
CA ARG A 258 21.84 -2.43 9.76
C ARG A 258 21.35 -1.89 8.42
N ALA A 259 21.66 -0.63 8.10
CA ALA A 259 21.31 -0.04 6.81
C ALA A 259 22.05 -0.75 5.66
N LEU A 260 23.34 -1.05 5.85
CA LEU A 260 24.17 -1.78 4.89
C LEU A 260 23.70 -3.23 4.70
N ILE A 261 23.38 -3.95 5.78
CA ILE A 261 22.78 -5.30 5.72
C ILE A 261 21.45 -5.24 4.97
N SER A 262 20.57 -4.31 5.32
CA SER A 262 19.28 -4.13 4.65
C SER A 262 19.44 -3.82 3.15
N MET A 263 20.47 -3.06 2.78
CA MET A 263 20.81 -2.79 1.38
C MET A 263 21.35 -4.02 0.66
N ILE A 264 22.22 -4.81 1.30
CA ILE A 264 22.73 -6.09 0.76
C ILE A 264 21.60 -7.09 0.59
N ASP A 265 20.67 -7.18 1.54
CA ASP A 265 19.50 -8.06 1.48
C ASP A 265 18.53 -7.65 0.36
N ARG A 266 18.26 -6.34 0.22
CA ARG A 266 17.50 -5.80 -0.93
C ARG A 266 18.18 -6.17 -2.25
N TYR A 267 19.50 -6.05 -2.32
CA TYR A 267 20.28 -6.42 -3.50
C TYR A 267 20.25 -7.93 -3.79
N ALA A 268 20.38 -8.78 -2.77
CA ALA A 268 20.35 -10.24 -2.90
C ALA A 268 18.96 -10.76 -3.31
N PHE A 269 17.90 -10.20 -2.73
CA PHE A 269 16.52 -10.43 -3.13
C PHE A 269 16.31 -10.04 -4.61
N PHE A 270 16.80 -8.86 -4.98
CA PHE A 270 16.71 -8.34 -6.34
C PHE A 270 17.45 -9.19 -7.38
N VAL A 271 18.63 -9.70 -7.05
CA VAL A 271 19.39 -10.64 -7.90
C VAL A 271 18.65 -11.96 -8.10
N ALA A 272 17.88 -12.43 -7.10
CA ALA A 272 17.04 -13.61 -7.23
C ALA A 272 15.81 -13.36 -8.12
N GLU A 273 15.20 -12.17 -8.00
CA GLU A 273 14.05 -11.70 -8.80
C GLU A 273 14.42 -11.41 -10.27
N ALA A 274 15.61 -10.88 -10.55
CA ALA A 274 16.09 -10.59 -11.92
C ALA A 274 16.13 -11.84 -12.83
N LYS A 275 16.16 -13.06 -12.26
CA LYS A 275 16.02 -14.32 -13.02
C LYS A 275 14.63 -14.53 -13.61
N TYR A 276 13.61 -13.84 -13.10
CA TYR A 276 12.20 -14.12 -13.40
C TYR A 276 11.56 -13.17 -14.42
N TYR A 277 12.15 -12.00 -14.70
CA TYR A 277 11.52 -11.02 -15.59
C TYR A 277 11.98 -11.17 -17.06
N ARG A 278 11.15 -11.83 -17.87
CA ARG A 278 11.19 -11.81 -19.34
C ARG A 278 10.38 -10.62 -19.87
N THR A 279 11.00 -9.47 -20.07
CA THR A 279 10.39 -8.36 -20.84
C THR A 279 11.36 -7.61 -21.76
N GLU A 280 12.62 -8.05 -21.87
CA GLU A 280 13.60 -7.53 -22.85
C GLU A 280 14.10 -8.63 -23.80
N SER A 281 14.80 -8.23 -24.87
CA SER A 281 15.31 -9.18 -25.87
C SER A 281 16.12 -10.32 -25.21
N PRO A 282 16.10 -11.55 -25.77
CA PRO A 282 16.75 -12.71 -25.14
C PRO A 282 18.22 -12.49 -24.79
N ALA A 283 18.95 -11.71 -25.60
CA ALA A 283 20.36 -11.39 -25.36
C ALA A 283 20.57 -10.47 -24.15
N THR A 284 19.67 -9.49 -23.95
CA THR A 284 19.75 -8.55 -22.83
C THR A 284 19.36 -9.21 -21.51
N SER A 285 18.32 -10.06 -21.55
CA SER A 285 17.93 -10.91 -20.42
C SER A 285 19.05 -11.88 -19.98
N LEU A 286 19.78 -12.46 -20.95
CA LEU A 286 20.92 -13.34 -20.66
C LEU A 286 22.09 -12.58 -20.02
N ALA A 287 22.41 -11.38 -20.52
CA ALA A 287 23.47 -10.54 -19.96
C ALA A 287 23.16 -10.11 -18.52
N TYR A 288 21.90 -9.75 -18.21
CA TYR A 288 21.49 -9.43 -16.86
C TYR A 288 21.54 -10.64 -15.93
N SER A 289 21.07 -11.80 -16.38
CA SER A 289 21.11 -13.05 -15.59
C SER A 289 22.56 -13.47 -15.26
N GLN A 290 23.47 -13.41 -16.23
CA GLN A 290 24.89 -13.72 -16.01
C GLN A 290 25.55 -12.73 -15.06
N ARG A 291 25.21 -11.43 -15.16
CA ARG A 291 25.72 -10.41 -14.25
C ARG A 291 25.18 -10.59 -12.83
N ALA A 292 23.88 -10.88 -12.70
CA ALA A 292 23.23 -11.18 -11.43
C ALA A 292 23.87 -12.42 -10.75
N ASP A 293 24.13 -13.49 -11.47
CA ASP A 293 24.79 -14.70 -10.93
C ASP A 293 26.25 -14.44 -10.51
N SER A 294 26.99 -13.64 -11.28
CA SER A 294 28.34 -13.22 -10.91
C SER A 294 28.35 -12.43 -9.60
N VAL A 295 27.41 -11.49 -9.46
CA VAL A 295 27.30 -10.67 -8.26
C VAL A 295 26.82 -11.49 -7.05
N LYS A 296 25.85 -12.41 -7.24
CA LYS A 296 25.41 -13.33 -6.18
C LYS A 296 26.58 -14.11 -5.59
N LYS A 297 27.42 -14.65 -6.47
CA LYS A 297 28.59 -15.43 -6.09
C LYS A 297 29.58 -14.57 -5.33
N GLU A 298 29.79 -13.34 -5.76
CA GLU A 298 30.68 -12.38 -5.10
C GLU A 298 30.18 -11.97 -3.71
N ILE A 299 28.89 -11.66 -3.56
CA ILE A 299 28.27 -11.36 -2.26
C ILE A 299 28.36 -12.56 -1.33
N GLN A 300 28.08 -13.78 -1.80
CA GLN A 300 28.09 -14.97 -0.97
C GLN A 300 29.51 -15.36 -0.53
N ILE A 301 30.52 -15.15 -1.40
CA ILE A 301 31.93 -15.33 -1.05
C ILE A 301 32.37 -14.29 0.00
N ARG A 302 31.99 -13.03 -0.18
CA ARG A 302 32.49 -11.92 0.66
C ARG A 302 31.73 -11.76 1.97
N PHE A 303 30.42 -12.05 2.01
CA PHE A 303 29.53 -11.72 3.13
C PHE A 303 28.77 -12.90 3.72
N GLY A 304 28.96 -14.12 3.20
CA GLY A 304 28.28 -15.32 3.70
C GLY A 304 28.54 -15.61 5.19
N HIS A 305 29.57 -15.03 5.80
CA HIS A 305 29.86 -15.16 7.23
C HIS A 305 29.17 -14.11 8.11
N VAL A 306 28.75 -12.97 7.53
CA VAL A 306 28.02 -11.88 8.22
C VAL A 306 26.52 -12.09 8.12
N LEU A 307 26.02 -12.51 6.95
CA LEU A 307 24.59 -12.75 6.69
C LEU A 307 24.01 -13.97 7.44
N ASN A 308 24.88 -14.84 7.97
CA ASN A 308 24.51 -16.08 8.66
C ASN A 308 24.60 -15.97 10.20
N ARG A 309 24.77 -14.75 10.75
CA ARG A 309 24.74 -14.47 12.20
C ARG A 309 23.48 -13.69 12.56
#